data_AF-A0A8C5MQQ4-F1
#
_entry.id   AF-A0A8C5MQQ4-F1
#
_cell.length_a   1.000
_cell.length_b   1.000
_cell.length_c   1.000
_cell.angle_alpha   90.00
_cell.angle_beta   90.00
_cell.angle_gamma   90.00
#
_symmetry.space_group_name_H-M   'P 1'
#
loop_
_entity.id
_entity.type
_entity.pdbx_description
1 polymer ?
#
loop_
_entity_poly.entity_id
_entity_poly.type
_entity_poly.pdbx_seq_one_letter_code
_entity_poly.pdbx_strand_id
1 'polypeptide(L)'
;MDRDRGFELSSLKARVQELEVENFELRSQLPNAKATTQRIEEENQKLRDQVEELRRQVKENKELNQKLGGRLNMEKHKQQSERERSQEVIEELRRELEQMQLMRLEMEHRLGLGNSAALQEYNSRTRETELEQEVRRLKQEQHVLKEQNEELNGQIINLSIQGAKNLFSTTFSDSLAAEISSVSRDELMEAIQKQEEINLRLQDYIDRIIVAIMETNPAILEVKFH
;
A
#
# COMPACT_ATOMS: atom_id res chain seq x y z
N MET A 1 -6.96 -79.62 -48.46
CA MET A 1 -8.30 -79.51 -47.84
C MET A 1 -8.36 -80.20 -46.49
N ASP A 2 -8.41 -81.54 -46.38
CA ASP A 2 -8.52 -82.21 -45.06
C ASP A 2 -7.24 -82.16 -44.21
N ARG A 3 -6.06 -82.18 -44.84
CA ARG A 3 -4.78 -81.97 -44.13
C ARG A 3 -4.66 -80.55 -43.57
N ASP A 4 -5.03 -79.54 -44.35
CA ASP A 4 -4.94 -78.13 -43.94
C ASP A 4 -5.88 -77.84 -42.77
N ARG A 5 -7.10 -78.38 -42.82
CA ARG A 5 -8.05 -78.36 -41.67
C ARG A 5 -7.50 -79.06 -40.44
N GLY A 6 -6.77 -80.17 -40.61
CA GLY A 6 -6.12 -80.89 -39.51
C GLY A 6 -4.97 -80.09 -38.85
N PHE A 7 -4.22 -79.33 -39.64
CA PHE A 7 -3.19 -78.42 -39.14
C PHE A 7 -3.80 -77.22 -38.40
N GLU A 8 -4.84 -76.58 -38.97
CA GLU A 8 -5.58 -75.50 -38.30
C GLU A 8 -6.19 -75.96 -36.97
N LEU A 9 -6.80 -77.14 -36.94
CA LEU A 9 -7.41 -77.69 -35.73
C LEU A 9 -6.37 -78.02 -34.64
N SER A 10 -5.19 -78.49 -35.03
CA SER A 10 -4.06 -78.71 -34.12
C SER A 10 -3.49 -77.39 -33.58
N SER A 11 -3.37 -76.37 -34.42
CA SER A 11 -2.91 -75.04 -34.02
C SER A 11 -3.87 -74.37 -33.05
N LEU A 12 -5.18 -74.44 -33.34
CA LEU A 12 -6.22 -73.94 -32.44
C LEU A 12 -6.22 -74.68 -31.10
N LYS A 13 -6.03 -76.00 -31.09
CA LYS A 13 -5.90 -76.78 -29.85
C LYS A 13 -4.70 -76.34 -29.01
N ALA A 14 -3.53 -76.17 -29.62
CA ALA A 14 -2.34 -75.69 -28.92
C ALA A 14 -2.58 -74.31 -28.31
N ARG A 15 -3.21 -73.39 -29.06
CA ARG A 15 -3.54 -72.07 -28.56
C ARG A 15 -4.54 -72.09 -27.39
N VAL A 16 -5.55 -72.96 -27.44
CA VAL A 16 -6.48 -73.15 -26.32
C VAL A 16 -5.73 -73.67 -25.09
N GLN A 17 -4.83 -74.64 -25.26
CA GLN A 17 -4.07 -75.21 -24.16
C GLN A 17 -3.12 -74.19 -23.51
N GLU A 18 -2.45 -73.34 -24.30
CA GLU A 18 -1.66 -72.20 -23.80
C GLU A 18 -2.53 -71.23 -23.00
N LEU A 19 -3.70 -70.87 -23.52
CA LEU A 19 -4.63 -69.96 -22.85
C LEU A 19 -5.17 -70.57 -21.55
N GLU A 20 -5.39 -71.88 -21.48
CA GLU A 20 -5.82 -72.57 -20.26
C GLU A 20 -4.73 -72.53 -19.17
N VAL A 21 -3.47 -72.73 -19.55
CA VAL A 21 -2.32 -72.62 -18.64
C VAL A 21 -2.16 -71.18 -18.14
N GLU A 22 -2.22 -70.21 -19.03
CA GLU A 22 -2.17 -68.79 -18.66
C GLU A 22 -3.33 -68.41 -17.73
N ASN A 23 -4.54 -68.89 -18.01
CA ASN A 23 -5.70 -68.65 -17.14
C ASN A 23 -5.51 -69.27 -15.75
N PHE A 24 -4.92 -70.47 -15.69
CA PHE A 24 -4.61 -71.14 -14.43
C PHE A 24 -3.56 -70.38 -13.62
N GLU A 25 -2.48 -69.93 -14.25
CA GLU A 25 -1.43 -69.13 -13.61
C GLU A 25 -1.99 -67.80 -13.08
N LEU A 26 -2.78 -67.09 -13.88
CA LEU A 26 -3.44 -65.85 -13.48
C LEU A 26 -4.38 -66.07 -12.28
N ARG A 27 -5.17 -67.15 -12.31
CA ARG A 27 -6.04 -67.54 -11.18
C ARG A 27 -5.25 -67.90 -9.93
N SER A 28 -4.07 -68.48 -10.07
CA SER A 28 -3.18 -68.80 -8.95
C SER A 28 -2.52 -67.57 -8.33
N GLN A 29 -2.19 -66.55 -9.14
CA GLN A 29 -1.57 -65.31 -8.66
C GLN A 29 -2.59 -64.34 -8.04
N LEU A 30 -3.85 -64.38 -8.47
CA LEU A 30 -4.91 -63.46 -8.03
C LEU A 30 -5.10 -63.39 -6.50
N PRO A 31 -5.12 -64.50 -5.73
CA PRO A 31 -5.24 -64.46 -4.27
C PRO A 31 -4.09 -63.72 -3.59
N ASN A 32 -2.86 -63.92 -4.06
CA ASN A 32 -1.68 -63.25 -3.51
C ASN A 32 -1.75 -61.74 -3.76
N ALA A 33 -2.12 -61.33 -4.97
CA ALA A 33 -2.33 -59.92 -5.31
C ALA A 33 -3.47 -59.27 -4.49
N LYS A 34 -4.54 -60.01 -4.21
CA LYS A 34 -5.63 -59.53 -3.33
C LYS A 34 -5.16 -59.35 -1.90
N ALA A 35 -4.38 -60.30 -1.37
CA ALA A 35 -3.84 -60.23 -0.01
C ALA A 35 -2.85 -59.07 0.16
N THR A 36 -2.00 -58.80 -0.84
CA THR A 36 -1.11 -57.63 -0.80
C THR A 36 -1.88 -56.33 -0.86
N THR A 37 -2.90 -56.25 -1.73
CA THR A 37 -3.79 -55.08 -1.83
C THR A 37 -4.47 -54.79 -0.49
N GLN A 38 -5.05 -55.81 0.14
CA GLN A 38 -5.71 -55.65 1.45
C GLN A 38 -4.74 -55.16 2.53
N ARG A 39 -3.52 -55.71 2.60
CA ARG A 39 -2.51 -55.25 3.58
C ARG A 39 -2.13 -53.79 3.37
N ILE A 40 -1.95 -53.38 2.11
CA ILE A 40 -1.63 -52.00 1.75
C ILE A 40 -2.80 -51.07 2.10
N GLU A 41 -4.05 -51.51 1.92
CA GLU A 41 -5.24 -50.75 2.31
C GLU A 41 -5.31 -50.56 3.84
N GLU A 42 -5.05 -51.61 4.61
CA GLU A 42 -5.00 -51.55 6.08
C GLU A 42 -3.88 -50.62 6.59
N GLU A 43 -2.70 -50.69 5.98
CA GLU A 43 -1.58 -49.80 6.32
C GLU A 43 -1.89 -48.34 5.94
N ASN A 44 -2.46 -48.11 4.76
CA ASN A 44 -2.92 -46.79 4.35
C ASN A 44 -3.96 -46.22 5.32
N GLN A 45 -4.90 -47.03 5.80
CA GLN A 45 -5.88 -46.57 6.78
C GLN A 45 -5.22 -46.19 8.10
N LYS A 46 -4.30 -47.02 8.63
CA LYS A 46 -3.55 -46.72 9.86
C LYS A 46 -2.74 -45.43 9.73
N LEU A 47 -2.08 -45.23 8.60
CA LEU A 47 -1.31 -44.01 8.34
C LEU A 47 -2.22 -42.78 8.25
N ARG A 48 -3.42 -42.90 7.65
CA ARG A 48 -4.41 -41.82 7.62
C ARG A 48 -4.87 -41.44 9.02
N ASP A 49 -5.21 -42.42 9.86
CA ASP A 49 -5.64 -42.18 11.24
C ASP A 49 -4.53 -41.49 12.05
N GLN A 50 -3.27 -41.92 11.87
CA GLN A 50 -2.11 -41.27 12.50
C GLN A 50 -1.91 -39.82 12.03
N VAL A 51 -2.08 -39.55 10.73
CA VAL A 51 -1.99 -38.19 10.20
C VAL A 51 -3.09 -37.31 10.77
N GLU A 52 -4.31 -37.80 10.90
CA GLU A 52 -5.42 -37.06 11.51
C GLU A 52 -5.15 -36.74 12.99
N GLU A 53 -4.65 -37.70 13.75
CA GLU A 53 -4.29 -37.51 15.15
C GLU A 53 -3.15 -36.50 15.31
N LEU A 54 -2.08 -36.60 14.51
CA LEU A 54 -1.00 -35.62 14.52
C LEU A 54 -1.48 -34.22 14.12
N ARG A 55 -2.39 -34.12 13.13
CA ARG A 55 -3.00 -32.84 12.76
C ARG A 55 -3.80 -32.23 13.91
N ARG A 56 -4.54 -33.04 14.66
CA ARG A 56 -5.27 -32.61 15.87
C ARG A 56 -4.31 -32.07 16.93
N GLN A 57 -3.23 -32.81 17.24
CA GLN A 57 -2.22 -32.39 18.21
C GLN A 57 -1.50 -31.11 17.80
N VAL A 58 -1.18 -30.93 16.52
CA VAL A 58 -0.58 -29.69 16.02
C VAL A 58 -1.53 -28.51 16.19
N LYS A 59 -2.83 -28.70 15.92
CA LYS A 59 -3.84 -27.66 16.12
C LYS A 59 -3.94 -27.25 17.60
N GLU A 60 -4.03 -28.23 18.50
CA GLU A 60 -4.09 -27.97 19.95
C GLU A 60 -2.84 -27.25 20.47
N ASN A 61 -1.65 -27.67 20.04
CA ASN A 61 -0.41 -26.99 20.39
C ASN A 61 -0.35 -25.55 19.87
N LYS A 62 -0.83 -25.30 18.64
CA LYS A 62 -0.92 -23.93 18.10
C LYS A 62 -1.86 -23.05 18.93
N GLU A 63 -3.03 -23.57 19.32
CA GLU A 63 -3.99 -22.85 20.15
C GLU A 63 -3.42 -22.57 21.55
N LEU A 64 -2.73 -23.53 22.16
CA LEU A 64 -2.04 -23.33 23.44
C LEU A 64 -0.93 -22.30 23.34
N ASN A 65 -0.11 -22.35 22.29
CA ASN A 65 0.96 -21.39 22.07
C ASN A 65 0.41 -19.97 21.86
N GLN A 66 -0.69 -19.82 21.12
CA GLN A 66 -1.36 -18.54 20.95
C GLN A 66 -1.88 -17.99 22.29
N LYS A 67 -2.49 -18.84 23.12
CA LYS A 67 -2.96 -18.46 24.47
C LYS A 67 -1.80 -18.03 25.37
N LEU A 68 -0.68 -18.77 25.36
CA LEU A 68 0.51 -18.42 26.14
C LEU A 68 1.15 -17.12 25.66
N GLY A 69 1.23 -16.91 24.34
CA GLY A 69 1.71 -15.65 23.75
C GLY A 69 0.85 -14.46 24.18
N GLY A 70 -0.48 -14.61 24.18
CA GLY A 70 -1.40 -13.58 24.69
C GLY A 70 -1.16 -13.25 26.17
N ARG A 71 -1.01 -14.27 27.03
CA ARG A 71 -0.70 -14.07 28.46
C ARG A 71 0.64 -13.39 28.67
N LEU A 72 1.68 -13.79 27.92
CA LEU A 72 3.00 -13.18 28.01
C LEU A 72 2.96 -11.69 27.65
N ASN A 73 2.21 -11.32 26.60
CA ASN A 73 2.06 -9.92 26.21
C ASN A 73 1.31 -9.12 27.27
N MET A 74 0.24 -9.67 27.85
CA MET A 74 -0.51 -9.04 28.94
C MET A 74 0.39 -8.82 30.17
N GLU A 75 1.20 -9.81 30.54
CA GLU A 75 2.13 -9.71 31.67
C GLU A 75 3.22 -8.67 31.41
N LYS A 76 3.78 -8.60 30.20
CA LYS A 76 4.73 -7.55 29.80
C LYS A 76 4.13 -6.16 29.92
N HIS A 77 2.90 -5.95 29.45
CA HIS A 77 2.21 -4.66 29.59
C HIS A 77 1.95 -4.30 31.05
N LYS A 78 1.54 -5.28 31.87
CA LYS A 78 1.32 -5.07 33.30
C LYS A 78 2.62 -4.69 34.01
N GLN A 79 3.71 -5.42 33.75
CA GLN A 79 5.03 -5.13 34.30
C GLN A 79 5.53 -3.74 33.86
N GLN A 80 5.30 -3.35 32.61
CA GLN A 80 5.66 -2.02 32.13
C GLN A 80 4.87 -0.93 32.87
N SER A 81 3.56 -1.10 33.03
CA SER A 81 2.73 -0.15 33.79
C SER A 81 3.13 -0.06 35.27
N GLU A 82 3.48 -1.18 35.90
CA GLU A 82 3.99 -1.19 37.28
C GLU A 82 5.36 -0.49 37.40
N ARG A 83 6.24 -0.64 36.40
CA ARG A 83 7.51 0.09 36.33
C ARG A 83 7.29 1.60 36.18
N GLU A 84 6.38 2.03 35.32
CA GLU A 84 6.03 3.44 35.14
C GLU A 84 5.49 4.05 36.44
N ARG A 85 4.54 3.38 37.10
CA ARG A 85 4.04 3.82 38.43
C ARG A 85 5.14 3.88 39.48
N SER A 86 6.05 2.90 39.49
CA SER A 86 7.17 2.88 40.41
C SER A 86 8.14 4.05 40.14
N GLN A 87 8.36 4.39 38.86
CA GLN A 87 9.16 5.54 38.47
C GLN A 87 8.49 6.87 38.86
N GLU A 88 7.17 7.00 38.69
CA GLU A 88 6.42 8.17 39.15
C GLU A 88 6.63 8.42 40.65
N VAL A 89 6.48 7.38 41.47
CA VAL A 89 6.73 7.48 42.93
C VAL A 89 8.19 7.85 43.24
N ILE A 90 9.16 7.30 42.50
CA ILE A 90 10.57 7.67 42.67
C ILE A 90 10.80 9.15 42.36
N GLU A 91 10.19 9.67 41.29
CA GLU A 91 10.32 11.08 40.90
C GLU A 91 9.61 12.02 41.89
N GLU A 92 8.45 11.62 42.43
CA GLU A 92 7.78 12.35 43.51
C GLU A 92 8.67 12.44 44.76
N LEU A 93 9.23 11.32 45.21
CA LEU A 93 10.14 11.30 46.36
C LEU A 93 11.42 12.11 46.11
N ARG A 94 11.94 12.12 44.87
CA ARG A 94 13.08 12.96 44.48
C ARG A 94 12.73 14.44 44.61
N ARG A 95 11.56 14.86 44.13
CA ARG A 95 11.09 16.25 44.25
C ARG A 95 10.89 16.65 45.71
N GLU A 96 10.30 15.80 46.53
CA GLU A 96 10.14 16.07 47.97
C GLU A 96 11.50 16.21 48.67
N LEU A 97 12.46 15.34 48.35
CA LEU A 97 13.80 15.41 48.90
C LEU A 97 14.51 16.72 48.51
N GLU A 98 14.39 17.12 47.25
CA GLU A 98 14.95 18.36 46.72
C GLU A 98 14.33 19.59 47.41
N GLN A 99 12.99 19.61 47.57
CA GLN A 99 12.29 20.66 48.30
C GLN A 99 12.75 20.77 49.76
N MET A 100 12.90 19.65 50.46
CA MET A 100 13.40 19.64 51.85
C MET A 100 14.84 20.15 51.94
N GLN A 101 15.70 19.79 50.97
CA GLN A 101 17.08 20.29 50.91
C GLN A 101 17.13 21.80 50.69
N LEU A 102 16.27 22.33 49.81
CA LEU A 102 16.14 23.76 49.57
C LEU A 102 15.68 24.50 50.83
N MET A 103 14.60 24.04 51.47
CA MET A 103 14.11 24.64 52.72
C MET A 103 15.18 24.65 53.81
N ARG A 104 15.98 23.58 53.92
CA ARG A 104 17.11 23.52 54.86
C ARG A 104 18.14 24.60 54.55
N LEU A 105 18.57 24.73 53.29
CA LEU A 105 19.55 25.75 52.86
C LEU A 105 19.03 27.18 53.11
N GLU A 106 17.75 27.44 52.82
CA GLU A 106 17.12 28.73 53.09
C GLU A 106 17.07 29.06 54.60
N MET A 107 16.76 28.06 55.44
CA MET A 107 16.75 28.21 56.90
C MET A 107 18.15 28.47 57.45
N GLU A 108 19.15 27.71 57.01
CA GLU A 108 20.56 27.91 57.38
C GLU A 108 21.04 29.31 57.00
N HIS A 109 20.67 29.77 55.78
CA HIS A 109 21.00 31.12 55.32
C HIS A 109 20.34 32.20 56.19
N ARG A 110 19.05 32.07 56.51
CA ARG A 110 18.31 33.01 57.38
C ARG A 110 18.87 33.10 58.80
N LEU A 111 19.38 32.00 59.34
CA LEU A 111 19.98 31.96 60.67
C LEU A 111 21.44 32.43 60.70
N GLY A 112 22.02 32.80 59.55
CA GLY A 112 23.43 33.17 59.44
C GLY A 112 24.39 32.00 59.69
N LEU A 113 23.87 30.78 59.72
CA LEU A 113 24.63 29.54 59.94
C LEU A 113 25.03 28.87 58.61
N GLY A 114 24.38 29.27 57.52
CA GLY A 114 24.51 28.66 56.20
C GLY A 114 25.51 29.35 55.29
N ASN A 115 26.23 28.55 54.52
CA ASN A 115 27.16 29.03 53.50
C ASN A 115 26.34 29.60 52.31
N SER A 116 26.32 30.94 52.15
CA SER A 116 25.55 31.62 51.09
C SER A 116 25.85 31.12 49.67
N ALA A 117 27.03 30.52 49.47
CA ALA A 117 27.44 29.90 48.21
C ALA A 117 26.59 28.67 47.85
N ALA A 118 26.12 27.88 48.83
CA ALA A 118 25.38 26.64 48.57
C ALA A 118 23.97 26.89 48.01
N LEU A 119 23.29 27.93 48.52
CA LEU A 119 21.98 28.35 48.00
C LEU A 119 22.10 28.94 46.58
N GLN A 120 23.17 29.70 46.33
CA GLN A 120 23.45 30.26 45.01
C GLN A 120 23.85 29.18 43.99
N GLU A 121 24.60 28.16 44.41
CA GLU A 121 24.95 27.00 43.59
C GLU A 121 23.71 26.18 43.23
N TYR A 122 22.80 25.95 44.19
CA TYR A 122 21.51 25.30 43.92
C TYR A 122 20.69 26.04 42.85
N ASN A 123 20.48 27.35 43.03
CA ASN A 123 19.75 28.17 42.05
C ASN A 123 20.41 28.16 40.66
N SER A 124 21.75 28.12 40.61
CA SER A 124 22.50 28.03 39.36
C SER A 124 22.30 26.67 38.68
N ARG A 125 22.32 25.57 39.44
CA ARG A 125 22.05 24.21 38.92
C ARG A 125 20.61 24.06 38.42
N THR A 126 19.62 24.58 39.13
CA THR A 126 18.22 24.57 38.65
C THR A 126 18.08 25.33 37.34
N ARG A 127 18.75 26.48 37.22
CA ARG A 127 18.74 27.25 35.97
C ARG A 127 19.42 26.51 34.82
N GLU A 128 20.52 25.81 35.11
CA GLU A 128 21.23 24.98 34.14
C GLU A 128 20.36 23.82 33.64
N THR A 129 19.65 23.11 34.52
CA THR A 129 18.77 21.99 34.12
C THR A 129 17.59 22.45 33.27
N GLU A 130 16.98 23.60 33.58
CA GLU A 130 15.94 24.22 32.73
C GLU A 130 16.46 24.52 31.31
N LEU A 131 17.66 25.11 31.22
CA LEU A 131 18.29 25.43 29.94
C LEU A 131 18.65 24.16 29.16
N GLU A 132 19.12 23.11 29.83
CA GLU A 132 19.38 21.82 29.19
C GLU A 132 18.11 21.16 28.65
N GLN A 133 17.00 21.22 29.39
CA GLN A 133 15.71 20.72 28.92
C GLN A 133 15.23 21.49 27.68
N GLU A 134 15.35 22.81 27.68
CA GLU A 134 14.99 23.64 26.53
C GLU A 134 15.87 23.33 25.32
N VAL A 135 17.18 23.13 25.51
CA VAL A 135 18.08 22.69 24.43
C VAL A 135 17.67 21.31 23.88
N ARG A 136 17.28 20.37 24.74
CA ARG A 136 16.79 19.05 24.27
C ARG A 136 15.48 19.17 23.49
N ARG A 137 14.53 19.98 23.96
CA ARG A 137 13.27 20.27 23.29
C ARG A 137 13.50 20.88 21.91
N LEU A 138 14.34 21.92 21.84
CA LEU A 138 14.71 22.59 20.58
C LEU A 138 15.41 21.63 19.61
N LYS A 139 16.28 20.73 20.09
CA LYS A 139 16.92 19.71 19.24
C LYS A 139 15.92 18.71 18.66
N GLN A 140 14.95 18.26 19.45
CA GLN A 140 13.88 17.37 18.97
C GLN A 140 13.01 18.08 17.93
N GLU A 141 12.63 19.34 18.19
CA GLU A 141 11.85 20.15 17.25
C GLU A 141 12.63 20.38 15.94
N GLN A 142 13.93 20.66 16.02
CA GLN A 142 14.83 20.73 14.85
C GLN A 142 14.83 19.42 14.05
N HIS A 143 14.91 18.27 14.74
CA HIS A 143 14.89 16.97 14.08
C HIS A 143 13.57 16.74 13.33
N VAL A 144 12.43 17.02 13.96
CA VAL A 144 11.10 16.88 13.35
C VAL A 144 10.95 17.82 12.15
N LEU A 145 11.36 19.09 12.29
CA LEU A 145 11.34 20.04 11.18
C LEU A 145 12.22 19.59 10.01
N LYS A 146 13.36 18.97 10.31
CA LYS A 146 14.25 18.42 9.29
C LYS A 146 13.62 17.23 8.56
N GLU A 147 13.00 16.30 9.28
CA GLU A 147 12.26 15.18 8.69
C GLU A 147 11.11 15.68 7.80
N GLN A 148 10.33 16.66 8.27
CA GLN A 148 9.28 17.30 7.47
C GLN A 148 9.85 17.97 6.22
N ASN A 149 11.01 18.62 6.32
CA ASN A 149 11.68 19.24 5.18
C ASN A 149 12.14 18.18 4.16
N GLU A 150 12.74 17.08 4.63
CA GLU A 150 13.14 15.94 3.79
C GLU A 150 11.93 15.29 3.10
N GLU A 151 10.81 15.13 3.81
CA GLU A 151 9.56 14.63 3.25
C GLU A 151 9.00 15.58 2.18
N LEU A 152 8.91 16.88 2.46
CA LEU A 152 8.47 17.88 1.50
C LEU A 152 9.37 17.92 0.26
N ASN A 153 10.68 17.84 0.43
CA ASN A 153 11.62 17.72 -0.68
C ASN A 153 11.37 16.44 -1.49
N GLY A 154 11.10 15.31 -0.82
CA GLY A 154 10.70 14.06 -1.46
C GLY A 154 9.39 14.20 -2.26
N GLN A 155 8.40 14.90 -1.70
CA GLN A 155 7.14 15.21 -2.39
C GLN A 155 7.37 16.09 -3.62
N ILE A 156 8.22 17.14 -3.52
CA ILE A 156 8.59 18.00 -4.66
C ILE A 156 9.26 17.19 -5.76
N ILE A 157 10.18 16.29 -5.43
CA ILE A 157 10.84 15.40 -6.41
C ILE A 157 9.80 14.48 -7.04
N ASN A 158 8.90 13.88 -6.26
CA ASN A 158 7.85 13.00 -6.79
C ASN A 158 6.91 13.75 -7.74
N LEU A 159 6.44 14.93 -7.36
CA LEU A 159 5.61 15.79 -8.20
C LEU A 159 6.36 16.22 -9.47
N SER A 160 7.65 16.53 -9.37
CA SER A 160 8.49 16.86 -10.53
C SER A 160 8.64 15.68 -11.47
N ILE A 161 8.86 14.47 -10.95
CA ILE A 161 8.94 13.22 -11.74
C ILE A 161 7.58 12.89 -12.36
N GLN A 162 6.48 13.04 -11.63
CA GLN A 162 5.14 12.83 -12.17
C GLN A 162 4.80 13.85 -13.26
N GLY A 163 5.14 15.13 -13.06
CA GLY A 163 5.03 16.17 -14.07
C GLY A 163 5.84 15.83 -15.32
N ALA A 164 7.10 15.41 -15.16
CA ALA A 164 7.92 14.93 -16.28
C ALA A 164 7.32 13.68 -16.95
N LYS A 165 6.87 12.68 -16.17
CA LYS A 165 6.22 11.47 -16.70
C LYS A 165 4.95 11.81 -17.46
N ASN A 166 4.13 12.75 -16.99
CA ASN A 166 2.96 13.20 -17.70
C ASN A 166 3.34 13.91 -19.01
N LEU A 167 4.41 14.70 -19.03
CA LEU A 167 4.98 15.28 -20.26
C LEU A 167 5.51 14.21 -21.24
N PHE A 168 6.03 13.09 -20.76
CA PHE A 168 6.49 11.98 -21.62
C PHE A 168 5.36 10.99 -21.98
N SER A 169 4.38 10.80 -21.12
CA SER A 169 3.22 9.92 -21.35
C SER A 169 2.17 10.57 -22.25
N THR A 170 2.20 11.89 -22.38
CA THR A 170 1.45 12.63 -23.40
C THR A 170 2.04 12.47 -24.81
N THR A 171 3.03 11.60 -24.99
CA THR A 171 3.44 11.09 -26.31
C THR A 171 2.64 9.83 -26.64
N PHE A 172 1.40 10.01 -27.11
CA PHE A 172 0.92 9.58 -28.44
C PHE A 172 -0.62 9.64 -28.57
N SER A 173 -1.38 9.82 -27.47
CA SER A 173 -2.85 9.82 -27.56
C SER A 173 -3.52 11.15 -27.20
N ASP A 174 -3.10 11.85 -26.14
CA ASP A 174 -3.84 13.02 -25.62
C ASP A 174 -2.88 14.11 -25.10
N SER A 175 -2.19 14.80 -26.01
CA SER A 175 -1.18 15.78 -25.62
C SER A 175 -1.80 17.15 -25.30
N LEU A 176 -1.25 17.86 -24.30
CA LEU A 176 -1.56 19.27 -24.01
C LEU A 176 -1.38 20.17 -25.26
N ALA A 177 -0.55 19.76 -26.22
CA ALA A 177 -0.46 20.41 -27.53
C ALA A 177 -1.75 20.29 -28.37
N ALA A 178 -2.50 19.19 -28.26
CA ALA A 178 -3.81 19.03 -28.90
C ALA A 178 -4.88 19.90 -28.20
N GLU A 179 -4.82 20.04 -26.88
CA GLU A 179 -5.72 20.91 -26.10
C GLU A 179 -5.41 22.41 -26.29
N ILE A 180 -4.14 22.80 -26.32
CA ILE A 180 -3.73 24.18 -26.68
C ILE A 180 -4.06 24.49 -28.15
N SER A 181 -3.94 23.51 -29.05
CA SER A 181 -4.35 23.66 -30.45
C SER A 181 -5.87 23.69 -30.63
N SER A 182 -6.65 22.99 -29.79
CA SER A 182 -8.12 23.02 -29.86
C SER A 182 -8.68 24.29 -29.26
N VAL A 183 -8.17 24.75 -28.11
CA VAL A 183 -8.60 26.02 -27.49
C VAL A 183 -8.30 27.21 -28.40
N SER A 184 -7.10 27.27 -29.00
CA SER A 184 -6.77 28.31 -29.99
C SER A 184 -7.58 28.21 -31.28
N ARG A 185 -7.99 27.00 -31.69
CA ARG A 185 -8.88 26.78 -32.83
C ARG A 185 -10.31 27.25 -32.53
N ASP A 186 -10.82 27.00 -31.32
CA ASP A 186 -12.16 27.42 -30.92
C ASP A 186 -12.25 28.94 -30.81
N GLU A 187 -11.24 29.60 -30.22
CA GLU A 187 -11.14 31.07 -30.21
C GLU A 187 -11.06 31.65 -31.63
N LEU A 188 -10.32 31.00 -32.54
CA LEU A 188 -10.22 31.43 -33.94
C LEU A 188 -11.54 31.20 -34.71
N MET A 189 -12.28 30.12 -34.43
CA MET A 189 -13.62 29.88 -34.96
C MET A 189 -14.63 30.90 -34.43
N GLU A 190 -14.56 31.28 -33.15
CA GLU A 190 -15.41 32.32 -32.57
C GLU A 190 -15.10 33.69 -33.19
N ALA A 191 -13.83 34.00 -33.43
CA ALA A 191 -13.43 35.23 -34.12
C ALA A 191 -13.94 35.27 -35.57
N ILE A 192 -13.89 34.14 -36.29
CA ILE A 192 -14.46 34.02 -37.64
C ILE A 192 -15.98 34.22 -37.59
N GLN A 193 -16.69 33.58 -36.67
CA GLN A 193 -18.15 33.75 -36.53
C GLN A 193 -18.53 35.20 -36.22
N LYS A 194 -17.81 35.87 -35.32
CA LYS A 194 -18.03 37.29 -35.03
C LYS A 194 -17.77 38.15 -36.28
N GLN A 195 -16.74 37.84 -37.05
CA GLN A 195 -16.46 38.55 -38.29
C GLN A 195 -17.54 38.32 -39.35
N GLU A 196 -18.07 37.10 -39.47
CA GLU A 196 -19.19 36.78 -40.35
C GLU A 196 -20.45 37.54 -39.94
N GLU A 197 -20.75 37.64 -38.64
CA GLU A 197 -21.90 38.42 -38.16
C GLU A 197 -21.73 39.91 -38.45
N ILE A 198 -20.54 40.47 -38.25
CA ILE A 198 -20.23 41.87 -38.60
C ILE A 198 -20.40 42.07 -40.10
N ASN A 199 -19.90 41.15 -40.93
CA ASN A 199 -20.04 41.24 -42.38
C ASN A 199 -21.50 41.19 -42.82
N LEU A 200 -22.33 40.33 -42.21
CA LEU A 200 -23.77 40.28 -42.47
C LEU A 200 -24.46 41.59 -42.09
N ARG A 201 -24.10 42.19 -40.95
CA ARG A 201 -24.64 43.50 -40.55
C ARG A 201 -24.18 44.63 -41.46
N LEU A 202 -22.93 44.62 -41.91
CA LEU A 202 -22.42 45.58 -42.89
C LEU A 202 -23.12 45.42 -44.23
N GLN A 203 -23.39 44.18 -44.65
CA GLN A 203 -24.15 43.91 -45.86
C GLN A 203 -25.59 44.44 -45.74
N ASP A 204 -26.31 44.16 -44.65
CA ASP A 204 -27.65 44.72 -44.42
C ASP A 204 -27.64 46.25 -44.38
N TYR A 205 -26.61 46.87 -43.81
CA TYR A 205 -26.45 48.32 -43.81
C TYR A 205 -26.23 48.88 -45.22
N ILE A 206 -25.34 48.25 -46.00
CA ILE A 206 -25.11 48.62 -47.40
C ILE A 206 -26.40 48.44 -48.19
N ASP A 207 -27.09 47.31 -48.05
CA ASP A 207 -28.35 47.01 -48.74
C ASP A 207 -29.41 48.07 -48.42
N ARG A 208 -29.53 48.50 -47.15
CA ARG A 208 -30.43 49.63 -46.78
C ARG A 208 -30.06 50.93 -47.47
N ILE A 209 -28.77 51.26 -47.56
CA ILE A 209 -28.32 52.46 -48.28
C ILE A 209 -28.63 52.32 -49.78
N ILE A 210 -28.32 51.18 -50.38
CA ILE A 210 -28.57 50.91 -51.80
C ILE A 210 -30.06 51.01 -52.10
N VAL A 211 -30.93 50.44 -51.26
CA VAL A 211 -32.39 50.58 -51.39
C VAL A 211 -32.80 52.05 -51.32
N ALA A 212 -32.32 52.81 -50.34
CA ALA A 212 -32.64 54.25 -50.24
C ALA A 212 -32.17 55.05 -51.46
N ILE A 213 -31.01 54.71 -52.03
CA ILE A 213 -30.51 55.31 -53.28
C ILE A 213 -31.39 54.92 -54.46
N MET A 214 -31.77 53.63 -54.57
CA MET A 214 -32.65 53.15 -55.63
C MET A 214 -34.01 53.85 -55.60
N GLU A 215 -34.53 54.18 -54.41
CA GLU A 215 -35.80 54.90 -54.22
C GLU A 215 -35.71 56.41 -54.52
N THR A 216 -34.54 57.03 -54.30
CA THR A 216 -34.39 58.50 -54.41
C THR A 216 -33.71 58.96 -55.70
N ASN A 217 -32.65 58.29 -56.15
CA ASN A 217 -31.91 58.64 -57.36
C ASN A 217 -31.04 57.46 -57.85
N PRO A 218 -31.59 56.49 -58.60
CA PRO A 218 -30.89 55.27 -58.99
C PRO A 218 -29.74 55.48 -59.98
N ALA A 219 -29.73 56.59 -60.73
CA ALA A 219 -28.72 56.85 -61.76
C ALA A 219 -27.29 56.93 -61.22
N ILE A 220 -27.10 57.21 -59.92
CA ILE A 220 -25.77 57.32 -59.30
C ILE A 220 -25.09 55.95 -59.10
N LEU A 221 -25.84 54.85 -59.15
CA LEU A 221 -25.29 53.48 -59.10
C LEU A 221 -24.77 53.00 -60.46
N GLU A 222 -24.92 53.80 -61.51
CA GLU A 222 -24.40 53.49 -62.84
C GLU A 222 -22.86 53.52 -62.81
N VAL A 223 -22.24 52.34 -62.89
CA VAL A 223 -20.80 52.22 -63.06
C VAL A 223 -20.45 52.64 -64.49
N LYS A 224 -20.01 53.89 -64.64
CA LYS A 224 -19.52 54.41 -65.93
C LYS A 224 -18.13 53.84 -66.18
N PHE A 225 -18.02 52.89 -67.10
CA PHE A 225 -16.73 52.49 -67.65
C PHE A 225 -16.20 53.64 -68.51
N HIS A 226 -14.98 54.11 -68.23
CA HIS A 226 -14.20 54.97 -69.11
C HIS A 226 -13.08 54.14 -69.72
#